data_AF-A0A0T5NSQ1-F1
#
_entry.id   AF-A0A0T5NSQ1-F1
#
_cell.length_a   1.000
_cell.length_b   1.000
_cell.length_c   1.000
_cell.angle_alpha   90.00
_cell.angle_beta   90.00
_cell.angle_gamma   90.00
#
_symmetry.space_group_name_H-M   'P 1'
#
loop_
_entity.id
_entity.type
_entity.pdbx_description
1 polymer ?
#
loop_
_entity_poly.entity_id
_entity_poly.type
_entity_poly.pdbx_seq_one_letter_code
_entity_poly.pdbx_strand_id
1 'polypeptide(L)'
;NTFARDGLVDLSGPVVRLASLTPEDLFVLLANVRRIMQDDAVALPDDALEAFMAHCSDRIGEAYFRTPRNTVTAFVNLLSVLEQNPGVEWSDLIEKIEVSEDLGEDMTEVDESTGAQDPGDDDLISFKL
;
A
#
# COMPACT_ATOMS: atom_id res chain seq x y z
N ASN A 1 2.43 -26.74 -5.13
CA ASN A 1 3.80 -27.28 -5.15
C ASN A 1 4.12 -27.81 -3.75
N THR A 2 4.31 -29.13 -3.60
CA THR A 2 4.47 -29.82 -2.29
C THR A 2 5.76 -29.43 -1.56
N PHE A 3 6.69 -28.75 -2.24
CA PHE A 3 8.04 -28.47 -1.73
C PHE A 3 8.31 -27.00 -1.35
N ALA A 4 7.33 -26.10 -1.51
CA ALA A 4 7.45 -24.72 -1.05
C ALA A 4 7.27 -24.67 0.49
N ARG A 5 8.37 -24.86 1.24
CA ARG A 5 8.45 -24.66 2.69
C ARG A 5 9.76 -23.95 3.02
N ASP A 6 9.80 -23.23 4.15
CA ASP A 6 10.97 -22.55 4.71
C ASP A 6 11.69 -21.58 3.76
N GLY A 7 10.95 -20.59 3.23
CA GLY A 7 11.54 -19.53 2.39
C GLY A 7 11.77 -19.93 0.93
N LEU A 8 11.44 -21.17 0.54
CA LEU A 8 11.43 -21.60 -0.85
C LEU A 8 10.14 -21.14 -1.53
N VAL A 9 10.25 -20.06 -2.31
CA VAL A 9 9.15 -19.52 -3.14
C VAL A 9 9.33 -20.00 -4.58
N ASP A 10 8.33 -20.68 -5.11
CA ASP A 10 8.28 -21.06 -6.52
C ASP A 10 7.69 -19.90 -7.34
N LEU A 11 8.55 -19.17 -8.05
CA LEU A 11 8.19 -18.06 -8.92
C LEU A 11 8.02 -18.49 -10.39
N SER A 12 8.06 -19.80 -10.69
CA SER A 12 7.97 -20.31 -12.07
C SER A 12 6.54 -20.48 -12.59
N GLY A 13 5.55 -20.39 -11.71
CA GLY A 13 4.14 -20.43 -12.07
C GLY A 13 3.64 -19.12 -12.71
N PRO A 14 2.49 -19.15 -13.40
CA PRO A 14 1.88 -17.95 -13.98
C PRO A 14 1.35 -16.96 -12.93
N VAL A 15 1.22 -17.39 -11.67
CA VAL A 15 0.72 -16.58 -10.55
C VAL A 15 1.78 -16.49 -9.46
N VAL A 16 2.15 -15.27 -9.09
CA VAL A 16 3.05 -14.97 -7.96
C VAL A 16 2.21 -14.45 -6.80
N ARG A 17 2.24 -15.15 -5.67
CA ARG A 17 1.60 -14.68 -4.43
C ARG A 17 2.56 -13.76 -3.69
N LEU A 18 2.15 -12.50 -3.50
CA LEU A 18 2.94 -11.52 -2.77
C LEU A 18 2.75 -11.71 -1.26
N ALA A 19 3.84 -11.63 -0.51
CA ALA A 19 3.79 -11.54 0.94
C ALA A 19 3.28 -10.15 1.35
N SER A 20 2.60 -10.07 2.49
CA SER A 20 2.33 -8.78 3.15
C SER A 20 3.64 -8.09 3.51
N LEU A 21 3.63 -6.76 3.54
CA LEU A 21 4.80 -5.99 3.95
C LEU A 21 5.09 -6.22 5.43
N THR A 22 6.37 -6.22 5.79
CA THR A 22 6.80 -6.01 7.17
C THR A 22 6.77 -4.52 7.51
N PRO A 23 6.79 -4.13 8.80
CA PRO A 23 6.98 -2.73 9.18
C PRO A 23 8.25 -2.13 8.56
N GLU A 24 9.34 -2.89 8.48
CA GLU A 24 10.60 -2.48 7.85
C GLU A 24 10.43 -2.25 6.34
N ASP A 25 9.74 -3.14 5.64
CA ASP A 25 9.44 -2.95 4.21
C ASP A 25 8.59 -1.70 3.98
N LEU A 26 7.62 -1.45 4.87
CA LEU A 26 6.80 -0.24 4.78
C LEU A 26 7.64 1.01 5.01
N PHE A 27 8.54 1.02 6.00
CA PHE A 27 9.43 2.16 6.23
C PHE A 27 10.25 2.48 4.97
N VAL A 28 10.84 1.45 4.35
CA VAL A 28 11.59 1.61 3.09
C VAL A 28 10.70 2.13 1.96
N LEU A 29 9.46 1.65 1.87
CA LEU A 29 8.48 2.14 0.90
C LEU A 29 8.20 3.64 1.11
N LEU A 30 7.91 4.07 2.34
CA LEU A 30 7.65 5.47 2.66
C LEU A 30 8.88 6.36 2.39
N ALA A 31 10.09 5.88 2.70
CA ALA A 31 11.33 6.58 2.39
C ALA A 31 11.53 6.77 0.88
N ASN A 32 11.19 5.76 0.08
CA ASN A 32 11.22 5.86 -1.38
C ASN A 32 10.16 6.83 -1.92
N VAL A 33 8.94 6.80 -1.36
CA VAL A 33 7.88 7.76 -1.72
C VAL A 33 8.31 9.19 -1.40
N ARG A 34 8.83 9.44 -0.20
CA ARG A 34 9.40 10.73 0.21
C ARG A 34 10.44 11.22 -0.80
N ARG A 35 11.38 10.35 -1.17
CA ARG A 35 12.46 10.68 -2.12
C ARG A 35 11.93 11.05 -3.52
N ILE A 36 10.82 10.48 -3.96
CA ILE A 36 10.23 10.80 -5.25
C ILE A 36 9.48 12.14 -5.18
N MET A 37 8.81 12.42 -4.05
CA MET A 37 7.93 13.57 -3.90
C MET A 37 8.62 14.84 -3.40
N GLN A 38 9.76 14.74 -2.73
CA GLN A 38 10.46 15.87 -2.12
C GLN A 38 11.90 15.97 -2.59
N ASP A 39 12.37 17.21 -2.76
CA ASP A 39 13.79 17.49 -2.94
C ASP A 39 14.57 17.24 -1.64
N ASP A 40 15.80 16.74 -1.74
CA ASP A 40 16.65 16.39 -0.58
C ASP A 40 16.83 17.55 0.43
N ALA A 41 16.75 18.80 -0.03
CA ALA A 41 16.91 19.99 0.82
C ALA A 41 15.71 20.27 1.74
N VAL A 42 14.53 19.72 1.42
CA VAL A 42 13.27 19.97 2.14
C VAL A 42 12.61 18.65 2.57
N ALA A 43 13.31 17.52 2.38
CA ALA A 43 12.80 16.21 2.71
C ALA A 43 12.57 16.07 4.21
N LEU A 44 11.45 15.44 4.58
CA LEU A 44 11.16 15.11 5.97
C LEU A 44 12.27 14.23 6.58
N PRO A 45 12.60 14.39 7.88
CA PRO A 45 13.52 13.50 8.56
C PRO A 45 12.91 12.09 8.71
N ASP A 46 13.75 11.10 8.97
CA ASP A 46 13.31 9.71 9.19
C ASP A 46 12.38 9.59 10.42
N ASP A 47 12.59 10.41 11.46
CA ASP A 47 11.71 10.51 12.63
C ASP A 47 10.25 10.81 12.26
N ALA A 48 10.00 11.53 11.16
CA ALA A 48 8.64 11.82 10.69
C ALA A 48 7.96 10.56 10.11
N LEU A 49 8.73 9.67 9.48
CA LEU A 49 8.23 8.40 8.96
C LEU A 49 7.91 7.45 10.13
N GLU A 50 8.79 7.39 11.12
CA GLU A 50 8.56 6.60 12.34
C GLU A 50 7.31 7.09 13.09
N ALA A 51 7.17 8.40 13.28
CA ALA A 51 6.01 9.00 13.92
C ALA A 51 4.70 8.71 13.14
N PHE A 52 4.75 8.79 11.80
CA PHE A 52 3.60 8.47 10.96
C PHE A 52 3.20 6.99 11.07
N MET A 53 4.18 6.08 11.06
CA MET A 53 3.93 4.65 11.23
C MET A 53 3.39 4.32 12.62
N ALA A 54 3.91 4.96 13.67
CA ALA A 54 3.40 4.82 15.03
C ALA A 54 1.93 5.25 15.12
N HIS A 55 1.59 6.40 14.54
CA HIS A 55 0.20 6.88 14.45
C HIS A 55 -0.72 5.89 13.72
N CYS A 56 -0.26 5.34 12.58
CA CYS A 56 -1.02 4.32 11.86
C CYS A 56 -1.22 3.04 12.69
N SER A 57 -0.17 2.60 13.39
CA SER A 57 -0.22 1.44 14.29
C SER A 57 -1.24 1.65 15.41
N ASP A 58 -1.27 2.83 16.02
CA ASP A 58 -2.22 3.15 17.09
C ASP A 58 -3.67 3.22 16.59
N ARG A 59 -3.87 3.64 15.33
CA ARG A 59 -5.21 3.83 14.77
C ARG A 59 -5.84 2.55 14.24
N ILE A 60 -5.08 1.73 13.51
CA ILE A 60 -5.58 0.56 12.76
C ILE A 60 -4.79 -0.74 13.01
N GLY A 61 -3.90 -0.77 14.02
CA GLY A 61 -3.18 -1.98 14.41
C GLY A 61 -2.33 -2.55 13.27
N GLU A 62 -2.22 -3.88 13.15
CA GLU A 62 -1.41 -4.50 12.09
C GLU A 62 -1.94 -4.27 10.65
N ALA A 63 -3.14 -3.71 10.48
CA ALA A 63 -3.73 -3.49 9.16
C ALA A 63 -2.91 -2.51 8.30
N TYR A 64 -2.18 -1.57 8.90
CA TYR A 64 -1.45 -0.53 8.14
C TYR A 64 -0.34 -1.10 7.25
N PHE A 65 0.23 -2.26 7.59
CA PHE A 65 1.27 -2.94 6.78
C PHE A 65 0.74 -4.15 6.01
N ARG A 66 -0.39 -4.74 6.41
CA ARG A 66 -0.98 -5.88 5.68
C ARG A 66 -1.71 -5.44 4.40
N THR A 67 -2.31 -4.26 4.41
CA THR A 67 -3.09 -3.70 3.30
C THR A 67 -2.68 -2.24 3.08
N PRO A 68 -1.49 -2.01 2.49
CA PRO A 68 -0.78 -0.73 2.61
C PRO A 68 -1.34 0.41 1.76
N ARG A 69 -2.34 0.17 0.91
CA ARG A 69 -2.85 1.16 -0.06
C ARG A 69 -3.28 2.45 0.64
N ASN A 70 -4.15 2.33 1.65
CA ASN A 70 -4.66 3.50 2.40
C ASN A 70 -3.56 4.21 3.17
N THR A 71 -2.63 3.46 3.78
CA THR A 71 -1.48 4.01 4.50
C THR A 71 -0.59 4.86 3.59
N VAL A 72 -0.26 4.35 2.40
CA VAL A 72 0.56 5.07 1.42
C VAL A 72 -0.19 6.29 0.89
N THR A 73 -1.50 6.18 0.60
CA THR A 73 -2.32 7.32 0.18
C THR A 73 -2.35 8.43 1.24
N ALA A 74 -2.52 8.08 2.51
CA ALA A 74 -2.50 9.03 3.61
C ALA A 74 -1.14 9.74 3.73
N PHE A 75 -0.04 9.01 3.56
CA PHE A 75 1.30 9.59 3.58
C PHE A 75 1.55 10.55 2.41
N VAL A 76 1.14 10.17 1.19
CA VAL A 76 1.22 11.05 0.01
C VAL A 76 0.44 12.35 0.25
N ASN A 77 -0.77 12.26 0.81
CA ASN A 77 -1.57 13.43 1.15
C ASN A 77 -0.89 14.33 2.18
N LEU A 78 -0.26 13.75 3.21
CA LEU A 78 0.54 14.49 4.19
C LEU A 78 1.66 15.30 3.49
N LEU A 79 2.45 14.65 2.61
CA LEU A 79 3.53 15.31 1.89
C LEU A 79 3.02 16.46 1.02
N SER A 80 1.92 16.25 0.29
CA SER A 80 1.31 17.29 -0.54
C SER A 80 0.82 18.49 0.27
N VAL A 81 0.27 18.28 1.47
CA VAL A 81 -0.16 19.38 2.35
C VAL A 81 1.05 20.17 2.85
N LEU A 82 2.13 19.49 3.25
CA LEU A 82 3.36 20.14 3.72
C LEU A 82 4.02 20.98 2.63
N GLU A 83 4.09 20.45 1.41
CA GLU A 83 4.66 21.17 0.26
C GLU A 83 3.91 22.48 -0.02
N GLN A 84 2.57 22.47 0.11
CA GLN A 84 1.74 23.65 -0.15
C GLN A 84 1.74 24.67 1.00
N ASN A 85 2.17 24.28 2.21
CA ASN A 85 2.07 25.10 3.41
C ASN A 85 3.44 25.20 4.11
N PRO A 86 4.40 25.95 3.53
CA PRO A 86 5.72 26.13 4.14
C PRO A 86 5.59 26.84 5.49
N GLY A 87 5.98 26.16 6.57
CA GLY A 87 5.87 26.63 7.95
C GLY A 87 4.88 25.85 8.82
N VAL A 88 4.16 24.89 8.25
CA VAL A 88 3.43 23.88 9.03
C VAL A 88 4.39 22.78 9.45
N GLU A 89 4.37 22.43 10.74
CA GLU A 89 5.13 21.31 11.26
C GLU A 89 4.42 19.98 10.95
N TRP A 90 5.18 18.99 10.50
CA TRP A 90 4.66 17.68 10.14
C TRP A 90 4.02 16.95 11.33
N SER A 91 4.53 17.17 12.54
CA SER A 91 3.99 16.59 13.78
C SER A 91 2.54 17.00 14.01
N ASP A 92 2.21 18.26 13.75
CA ASP A 92 0.86 18.82 13.96
C ASP A 92 -0.17 18.29 12.96
N LEU A 93 0.31 17.74 11.84
CA LEU A 93 -0.53 17.12 10.82
C LEU A 93 -0.76 15.64 11.10
N ILE A 94 0.28 14.91 11.53
CA ILE A 94 0.19 13.47 11.80
C ILE A 94 -0.95 13.16 12.79
N GLU A 95 -1.08 13.93 13.87
CA GLU A 95 -2.14 13.74 14.87
C GLU A 95 -3.56 13.84 14.29
N LYS A 96 -3.72 14.53 13.15
CA LYS A 96 -5.00 14.78 12.49
C LYS A 96 -5.27 13.82 11.34
N ILE A 97 -4.32 12.96 10.98
CA ILE A 97 -4.49 12.02 9.88
C ILE A 97 -5.48 10.95 10.30
N GLU A 98 -6.56 10.81 9.54
CA GLU A 98 -7.47 9.69 9.64
C GLU A 98 -7.05 8.61 8.65
N VAL A 99 -6.59 7.47 9.17
CA VAL A 99 -6.31 6.28 8.37
C VAL A 99 -7.39 5.25 8.65
N SER A 100 -8.02 4.74 7.61
CA SER A 100 -9.00 3.65 7.69
C SER A 100 -8.36 2.33 7.26
N GLU A 101 -8.82 1.24 7.87
CA GLU A 101 -8.49 -0.10 7.41
C GLU A 101 -8.86 -0.27 5.93
N ASP A 102 -7.97 -0.87 5.16
CA ASP A 102 -8.25 -1.24 3.77
C ASP A 102 -8.91 -2.62 3.77
N LEU A 103 -10.24 -2.64 3.66
CA LEU A 103 -11.05 -3.86 3.69
C LEU A 103 -10.97 -4.68 2.40
N GLY A 104 -10.11 -4.29 1.44
CA GLY A 104 -9.79 -5.14 0.30
C GLY A 104 -10.96 -5.39 -0.66
N GLU A 105 -11.95 -4.49 -0.73
CA GLU A 105 -13.15 -4.64 -1.56
C GLU A 105 -12.84 -4.78 -3.08
N ASP A 106 -11.60 -4.51 -3.49
CA ASP A 106 -11.14 -4.55 -4.88
C ASP A 106 -10.48 -5.88 -5.30
N MET A 107 -10.31 -6.84 -4.38
CA MET A 107 -9.80 -8.19 -4.67
C MET A 107 -10.92 -9.23 -4.63
N THR A 108 -12.10 -8.88 -5.14
CA THR A 108 -13.13 -9.89 -5.41
C THR A 108 -12.54 -10.92 -6.37
N GLU A 109 -12.45 -12.15 -5.86
CA GLU A 109 -11.98 -13.40 -6.46
C GLU A 109 -11.64 -13.29 -7.96
N VAL A 110 -10.34 -13.24 -8.27
CA VAL A 110 -9.88 -13.70 -9.58
C VAL A 110 -10.20 -15.20 -9.60
N ASP A 111 -11.36 -15.54 -10.15
CA ASP A 111 -11.86 -16.90 -10.26
C ASP A 111 -10.75 -17.81 -10.81
N GLU A 112 -10.32 -18.79 -10.01
CA GLU A 112 -9.30 -19.79 -10.35
C GLU A 112 -9.81 -20.80 -11.41
N SER A 113 -10.83 -20.46 -12.21
CA SER A 113 -11.38 -21.29 -13.28
C SER A 113 -10.74 -21.02 -14.65
N THR A 114 -9.41 -20.85 -14.71
CA THR A 114 -8.70 -21.05 -16.00
C THR A 114 -8.55 -22.55 -16.27
N GLY A 115 -9.66 -23.16 -16.69
CA GLY A 115 -9.75 -24.57 -17.04
C GLY A 115 -10.82 -24.83 -18.11
N ALA A 116 -10.56 -24.35 -19.34
CA ALA A 116 -11.13 -24.76 -20.63
C ALA A 116 -12.58 -25.32 -20.71
N GLN A 117 -13.49 -24.54 -21.35
CA GLN A 117 -14.65 -24.85 -22.23
C GLN A 117 -15.74 -23.78 -22.00
N ASP A 118 -16.25 -23.00 -22.97
CA ASP A 118 -16.98 -23.33 -24.22
C ASP A 118 -16.98 -22.09 -25.16
N PRO A 119 -16.74 -22.18 -26.50
CA PRO A 119 -16.80 -21.03 -27.41
C PRO A 119 -18.25 -20.65 -27.76
N GLY A 120 -19.00 -20.14 -26.77
CA GLY A 120 -20.41 -19.84 -26.97
C GLY A 120 -21.03 -18.99 -25.88
N ASP A 121 -20.48 -17.80 -25.60
CA ASP A 121 -21.33 -16.67 -25.21
C ASP A 121 -20.58 -15.35 -25.42
N ASP A 122 -20.88 -14.69 -26.53
CA ASP A 122 -20.31 -13.41 -26.94
C ASP A 122 -21.15 -12.29 -26.33
N ASP A 123 -21.14 -12.17 -24.99
CA ASP A 123 -21.89 -11.14 -24.27
C ASP A 123 -20.98 -10.33 -23.32
N LEU A 124 -19.82 -9.92 -23.85
CA LEU A 124 -18.91 -8.99 -23.17
C LEU A 124 -19.40 -7.53 -23.29
N ILE A 125 -20.31 -7.19 -22.37
CA ILE A 125 -20.39 -5.94 -21.58
C ILE A 125 -20.15 -4.61 -22.32
N SER A 126 -21.23 -3.87 -22.55
CA SER A 126 -21.24 -2.47 -23.01
C SER A 126 -20.62 -1.52 -21.97
N PHE A 127 -19.58 -0.79 -22.39
CA PHE A 127 -19.06 0.37 -21.65
C PHE A 127 -20.04 1.54 -21.73
N LYS A 128 -20.39 2.10 -20.57
CA LYS A 128 -21.19 3.32 -20.48
C LYS A 128 -20.24 4.51 -20.27
N LEU A 129 -20.22 5.43 -21.23
CA LEU A 129 -19.50 6.70 -21.19
C LEU A 129 -20.33 7.77 -20.46
#